data_AF-A0A167QFX2-F1
#
_entry.id   AF-A0A167QFX2-F1
#
_cell.length_a   1.000
_cell.length_b   1.000
_cell.length_c   1.000
_cell.angle_alpha   90.00
_cell.angle_beta   90.00
_cell.angle_gamma   90.00
#
_symmetry.space_group_name_H-M   'P 1'
#
loop_
_entity.id
_entity.type
_entity.pdbx_description
1 polymer ?
#
loop_
_entity_poly.entity_id
_entity_poly.type
_entity_poly.pdbx_seq_one_letter_code
_entity_poly.pdbx_strand_id
1 'polypeptide(L)' 'RNQKIRDDWVKAMEARIIKEKLDECYRTEGVNHYQNCRELANMYFTALKENKVEGFRKKPSSA' A
#
# COMPACT_ATOMS: atom_id res chain seq x y z
N ARG A 1 -17.26 15.25 -1.35
CA ARG A 1 -17.54 13.83 -0.97
C ARG A 1 -17.04 12.84 -2.02
N ASN A 2 -17.58 12.85 -3.24
CA ASN A 2 -17.26 11.83 -4.25
C ASN A 2 -15.77 11.83 -4.66
N GLN A 3 -15.13 13.00 -4.71
CA GLN A 3 -13.70 13.12 -4.96
C GLN A 3 -12.88 12.38 -3.90
N LYS A 4 -13.04 12.69 -2.61
CA LYS A 4 -12.37 11.96 -1.53
C LYS A 4 -12.55 10.44 -1.61
N ILE A 5 -13.77 9.98 -1.91
CA ILE A 5 -14.01 8.53 -2.07
C ILE A 5 -13.17 7.98 -3.22
N ARG A 6 -13.11 8.66 -4.37
CA ARG A 6 -12.26 8.26 -5.50
C ARG A 6 -10.79 8.26 -5.12
N ASP A 7 -10.32 9.30 -4.45
CA ASP A 7 -8.92 9.43 -4.04
C ASP A 7 -8.51 8.32 -3.05
N ASP A 8 -9.37 8.00 -2.09
CA ASP A 8 -9.15 6.90 -1.14
C ASP A 8 -9.06 5.54 -1.88
N TRP A 9 -9.88 5.33 -2.91
CA TRP A 9 -9.81 4.14 -3.76
C TRP A 9 -8.54 4.10 -4.63
N VAL A 10 -8.09 5.24 -5.17
CA VAL A 10 -6.83 5.32 -5.92
C VAL A 10 -5.66 4.88 -5.03
N LYS A 11 -5.57 5.42 -3.81
CA LYS A 11 -4.56 5.01 -2.82
C LYS A 11 -4.60 3.52 -2.50
N ALA A 12 -5.79 2.95 -2.35
CA ALA A 12 -5.96 1.52 -2.14
C ALA A 12 -5.46 0.69 -3.33
N MET A 13 -5.70 1.16 -4.56
CA MET A 13 -5.21 0.50 -5.78
C MET A 13 -3.69 0.61 -5.93
N GLU A 14 -3.07 1.72 -5.54
CA GLU A 14 -1.61 1.86 -5.49
C GLU A 14 -0.98 0.83 -4.54
N ALA A 15 -1.55 0.65 -3.35
CA ALA A 15 -1.09 -0.36 -2.39
C ALA A 15 -1.21 -1.79 -2.94
N ARG A 16 -2.25 -2.07 -3.75
CA ARG A 16 -2.41 -3.36 -4.44
C ARG A 16 -1.33 -3.61 -5.48
N ILE A 17 -0.97 -2.60 -6.28
CA ILE A 17 0.10 -2.72 -7.28
C ILE A 17 1.44 -3.04 -6.60
N ILE A 18 1.76 -2.37 -5.48
CA ILE A 18 2.98 -2.65 -4.73
C ILE A 18 2.98 -4.09 -4.20
N LYS A 19 1.82 -4.56 -3.70
CA LYS A 19 1.67 -5.95 -3.25
C LYS A 19 1.92 -6.95 -4.38
N GLU A 20 1.33 -6.73 -5.55
CA GLU A 20 1.48 -7.64 -6.69
C GLU A 20 2.95 -7.75 -7.12
N LYS A 21 3.68 -6.63 -7.19
CA LYS A 21 5.12 -6.62 -7.45
C LYS A 21 5.94 -7.30 -6.36
N LEU A 22 5.57 -7.12 -5.10
CA LEU A 22 6.23 -7.79 -3.98
C LEU A 22 6.03 -9.31 -4.04
N ASP A 23 4.80 -9.75 -4.30
CA ASP A 23 4.46 -11.17 -4.43
C ASP A 23 5.21 -11.81 -5.62
N GLU A 24 5.35 -11.08 -6.73
CA GLU A 24 6.20 -11.49 -7.87
C GLU A 24 7.66 -11.62 -7.46
N CYS A 25 8.24 -10.61 -6.81
CA CYS A 25 9.63 -10.64 -6.34
C CYS A 25 9.89 -11.82 -5.40
N TYR A 26 8.95 -12.10 -4.48
CA TYR A 26 9.09 -13.23 -3.55
C TYR A 26 9.08 -14.58 -4.28
N ARG A 27 8.30 -14.69 -5.37
CA ARG A 27 8.26 -15.90 -6.20
C ARG A 27 9.53 -16.08 -7.03
N THR A 28 10.12 -14.99 -7.54
CA THR A 28 11.30 -15.05 -8.40
C THR A 28 12.60 -15.22 -7.61
N GLU A 29 12.75 -14.52 -6.48
CA GLU A 29 13.99 -14.49 -5.70
C GLU A 29 14.17 -15.70 -4.78
N GLY A 30 13.08 -16.40 -4.44
CA GLY A 30 13.11 -17.53 -3.52
C GLY A 30 13.82 -17.15 -2.21
N VAL A 31 14.83 -17.90 -1.79
CA VAL A 31 15.57 -17.67 -0.54
C VAL A 31 16.26 -16.29 -0.45
N ASN A 32 16.49 -15.61 -1.58
CA ASN A 32 17.16 -14.30 -1.62
C ASN A 32 16.20 -13.11 -1.38
N HIS A 33 14.90 -13.37 -1.19
CA HIS A 33 13.89 -12.32 -1.09
C HIS A 33 14.15 -11.28 0.03
N TYR A 34 14.87 -11.67 1.10
CA TYR A 34 15.20 -10.78 2.22
C TYR A 34 16.09 -9.60 1.82
N GLN A 35 16.96 -9.80 0.83
CA GLN A 35 17.84 -8.75 0.33
C GLN A 35 17.20 -8.06 -0.88
N ASN A 36 16.76 -8.84 -1.86
CA ASN A 36 16.38 -8.31 -3.17
C ASN A 36 14.98 -7.68 -3.18
N CYS A 37 14.06 -8.13 -2.32
CA CYS A 37 12.70 -7.61 -2.25
C CYS A 37 12.47 -6.61 -1.10
N ARG A 38 13.54 -6.22 -0.38
CA ARG A 38 13.44 -5.39 0.84
C ARG A 38 12.81 -4.03 0.58
N GLU A 39 13.15 -3.39 -0.54
CA GLU A 39 12.59 -2.08 -0.88
C GLU A 39 11.09 -2.17 -1.19
N LEU A 40 10.67 -3.16 -1.97
CA LEU A 40 9.24 -3.43 -2.24
C LEU A 40 8.47 -3.72 -0.95
N ALA A 41 9.07 -4.47 -0.02
CA ALA A 41 8.47 -4.74 1.28
C ALA A 41 8.29 -3.45 2.09
N ASN A 42 9.33 -2.60 2.16
CA ASN A 42 9.26 -1.30 2.84
C ASN A 42 8.18 -0.39 2.23
N MET A 43 8.13 -0.29 0.90
CA MET A 43 7.11 0.47 0.19
C MET A 43 5.71 -0.05 0.52
N TYR A 44 5.53 -1.37 0.55
CA TYR A 44 4.24 -1.97 0.90
C TYR A 44 3.83 -1.63 2.33
N PHE A 45 4.76 -1.72 3.29
CA PHE A 45 4.49 -1.36 4.68
C PHE A 45 4.14 0.12 4.85
N THR A 46 4.80 1.01 4.11
CA THR A 46 4.46 2.44 4.09
C THR A 46 3.06 2.65 3.52
N ALA A 47 2.76 2.04 2.37
CA ALA A 47 1.44 2.13 1.75
C ALA A 47 0.33 1.61 2.68
N LEU A 48 0.54 0.51 3.42
CA LEU A 48 -0.46 0.02 4.39
C LEU A 48 -0.75 1.01 5.52
N LYS A 49 0.23 1.84 5.90
CA LYS A 49 0.05 2.86 6.94
C LYS A 49 -0.70 4.08 6.40
N GLU A 50 -0.32 4.53 5.21
CA GLU A 50 -0.75 5.82 4.64
C GLU A 50 -1.98 5.73 3.73
N ASN A 51 -2.14 4.64 2.99
CA ASN A 51 -3.17 4.47 1.96
C ASN A 51 -4.46 3.82 2.49
N LYS A 52 -4.81 4.13 3.74
CA LYS A 52 -6.04 3.62 4.35
C LYS A 52 -7.26 4.32 3.75
N VAL A 53 -8.30 3.55 3.43
CA VAL A 53 -9.59 4.11 3.02
C VAL A 53 -10.27 4.70 4.25
N GLU A 54 -10.05 5.99 4.47
CA GLU A 54 -10.63 6.73 5.58
C GLU A 54 -11.95 7.34 5.14
N GLY A 55 -13.05 6.60 5.35
CA GLY A 55 -14.37 6.97 4.85
C GLY A 55 -14.71 8.45 5.06
N PHE A 56 -15.46 9.04 4.11
CA PHE A 56 -15.69 10.49 3.98
C PHE A 56 -16.29 11.21 5.21
N ARG A 57 -16.72 10.49 6.25
CA ARG A 57 -17.25 11.03 7.51
C ARG A 57 -16.23 11.03 8.65
N LYS A 58 -15.03 10.48 8.45
CA LYS A 58 -13.99 10.44 9.48
C LYS A 58 -13.60 11.88 9.83
N LYS A 59 -13.85 12.29 11.07
CA LYS A 59 -13.30 13.54 11.61
C LYS A 59 -11.78 13.35 11.75
N PRO A 60 -10.94 14.37 11.42
CA PRO A 60 -9.51 14.27 11.72
C PRO A 60 -9.37 13.97 13.20
N SER A 61 -8.60 12.93 13.54
CA SER A 61 -8.25 12.66 14.92
C SER A 61 -7.55 13.90 15.46
N SER A 62 -8.11 14.49 16.50
CA SER A 62 -7.57 15.64 17.22
C SER A 62 -6.06 15.49 17.38
N ALA A 63 -5.33 16.48 16.90
CA ALA A 63 -3.89 16.61 17.11
C ALA A 63 -3.57 16.74 18.61
#